data_AF-A0A9E3CXE9-F1
#
_entry.id   AF-A0A9E3CXE9-F1
#
_cell.length_a   1.000
_cell.length_b   1.000
_cell.length_c   1.000
_cell.angle_alpha   90.00
_cell.angle_beta   90.00
_cell.angle_gamma   90.00
#
_symmetry.space_group_name_H-M   'P 1'
#
loop_
_entity.id
_entity.type
_entity.pdbx_description
1 polymer ?
#
loop_
_entity_poly.entity_id
_entity_poly.type
_entity_poly.pdbx_seq_one_letter_code
_entity_poly.pdbx_strand_id
1 'polypeptide(L)'
;QALTFQKGFVMIGTGMWMALIMAFNVWFIIWPNQQKILGLVEATAEQKAAAAKPALYASRFNTMFSIGMLYCMVAQQNAPV
;
A
#
# COMPACT_ATOMS: atom_id res chain seq x y z
N GLN A 1 -10.17 17.83 4.54
CA GLN A 1 -11.59 17.43 4.47
C GLN A 1 -11.74 15.91 4.54
N ALA A 2 -11.29 15.15 3.53
CA ALA A 2 -11.35 13.68 3.54
C ALA A 2 -10.38 13.00 4.54
N LEU A 3 -9.11 13.42 4.60
CA LEU A 3 -8.12 12.88 5.56
C LEU A 3 -8.46 13.13 7.03
N THR A 4 -9.35 14.10 7.29
CA THR A 4 -9.80 14.55 8.61
C THR A 4 -11.19 14.00 8.97
N PHE A 5 -11.70 13.03 8.20
CA PHE A 5 -13.00 12.37 8.40
C PHE A 5 -14.17 13.34 8.63
N GLN A 6 -14.22 14.43 7.87
CA GLN A 6 -15.35 15.34 7.94
C GLN A 6 -16.64 14.65 7.48
N LYS A 7 -17.77 15.08 8.05
CA LYS A 7 -19.10 14.54 7.75
C LYS A 7 -19.34 14.59 6.23
N GLY A 8 -19.73 13.46 5.64
CA GLY A 8 -19.88 13.29 4.18
C GLY A 8 -18.66 12.75 3.44
N PHE A 9 -17.47 12.71 4.06
CA PHE A 9 -16.22 12.24 3.43
C PHE A 9 -15.56 11.07 4.17
N VAL A 10 -16.28 10.43 5.09
CA VAL A 10 -15.70 9.39 5.97
C VAL A 10 -15.24 8.17 5.16
N MET A 11 -16.05 7.69 4.20
CA MET A 11 -15.70 6.51 3.40
C MET A 11 -14.50 6.78 2.49
N ILE A 12 -14.50 7.90 1.77
CA ILE A 12 -13.36 8.27 0.92
C ILE A 12 -12.11 8.60 1.75
N GLY A 13 -12.28 9.18 2.95
CA GLY A 13 -11.21 9.42 3.91
C GLY A 13 -10.51 8.14 4.34
N THR A 14 -11.28 7.08 4.65
CA THR A 14 -10.73 5.76 4.97
C THR A 14 -9.96 5.17 3.79
N GLY A 15 -10.53 5.25 2.57
CA GLY A 15 -9.85 4.81 1.35
C GLY A 15 -8.52 5.54 1.10
N MET A 16 -8.47 6.85 1.37
CA MET A 16 -7.24 7.64 1.26
C MET A 16 -6.17 7.23 2.28
N TRP A 17 -6.55 6.92 3.53
CA TRP A 17 -5.62 6.42 4.54
C TRP A 17 -5.05 5.05 4.16
N MET A 18 -5.88 4.15 3.62
CA MET A 18 -5.40 2.87 3.08
C MET A 18 -4.39 3.09 1.96
N ALA A 19 -4.65 4.03 1.04
CA ALA A 19 -3.72 4.37 -0.03
C ALA A 19 -2.39 4.96 0.49
N LEU A 20 -2.41 5.77 1.55
CA LEU A 20 -1.19 6.29 2.19
C LEU A 20 -0.35 5.18 2.82
N ILE A 21 -0.97 4.24 3.52
CA ILE A 21 -0.28 3.06 4.07
C ILE A 21 0.33 2.22 2.94
N MET A 22 -0.41 2.03 1.84
CA MET A 22 0.11 1.30 0.69
C MET A 22 1.32 2.01 0.06
N ALA A 23 1.27 3.34 -0.08
CA ALA A 23 2.39 4.13 -0.57
C ALA A 23 3.61 3.98 0.35
N PHE A 24 3.43 4.01 1.67
CA PHE A 24 4.51 3.74 2.62
C PHE A 24 5.14 2.35 2.40
N ASN A 25 4.31 1.30 2.27
CA ASN A 25 4.82 -0.05 2.00
C ASN A 25 5.62 -0.13 0.69
N VAL A 26 5.20 0.58 -0.36
CA VAL A 26 5.95 0.62 -1.64
C VAL A 26 7.31 1.27 -1.44
N TRP A 27 7.35 2.46 -0.85
CA TRP A 27 8.57 3.25 -0.78
C TRP A 27 9.58 2.74 0.25
N PHE A 28 9.13 2.25 1.40
CA PHE A 28 10.02 1.87 2.50
C PHE A 28 10.30 0.36 2.59
N ILE A 29 9.46 -0.49 1.98
CA ILE A 29 9.64 -1.95 2.05
C ILE A 29 9.88 -2.53 0.66
N ILE A 30 8.96 -2.35 -0.29
CA ILE A 30 9.03 -3.03 -1.58
C ILE A 30 10.23 -2.52 -2.40
N TRP A 31 10.34 -1.20 -2.56
CA TRP A 31 11.38 -0.58 -3.37
C TRP A 31 12.81 -0.89 -2.91
N PRO A 32 13.22 -0.69 -1.64
CA PRO A 32 14.58 -0.99 -1.20
C PRO A 32 14.92 -2.48 -1.28
N ASN A 33 13.94 -3.38 -1.11
CA ASN A 33 14.16 -4.81 -1.31
C ASN A 33 14.26 -5.17 -2.80
N GLN A 34 13.45 -4.54 -3.67
CA GLN A 34 13.55 -4.69 -5.12
C GLN A 34 14.89 -4.17 -5.66
N GLN A 35 15.42 -3.06 -5.14
CA GLN A 35 16.73 -2.55 -5.52
C GLN A 35 17.86 -3.56 -5.24
N LYS A 36 17.79 -4.28 -4.12
CA LYS A 36 18.74 -5.37 -3.79
C LYS A 36 18.59 -6.57 -4.73
N ILE A 37 17.35 -6.96 -5.03
CA ILE A 37 17.05 -8.12 -5.90
C ILE A 37 17.46 -7.84 -7.35
N LEU A 38 17.17 -6.65 -7.86
CA LEU A 38 17.52 -6.19 -9.21
C LEU A 38 19.02 -5.89 -9.36
N GLY A 39 19.79 -5.90 -8.26
CA GLY A 39 21.22 -5.62 -8.28
C GLY A 39 21.56 -4.14 -8.45
N LEU A 40 20.62 -3.23 -8.21
CA LEU A 40 20.86 -1.79 -8.17
C LEU A 40 21.68 -1.37 -6.93
N VAL A 41 21.68 -2.23 -5.89
CA VAL A 41 22.50 -2.10 -4.69
C VAL A 41 23.29 -3.39 -4.50
N GLU A 42 24.58 -3.27 -4.16
CA GLU A 42 25.41 -4.42 -3.83
C GLU A 42 24.84 -5.16 -2.62
N ALA A 43 24.56 -6.45 -2.80
CA ALA A 43 24.02 -7.33 -1.77
C ALA A 43 24.52 -8.75 -2.03
N THR A 44 24.86 -9.46 -0.96
CA THR A 44 25.26 -10.87 -1.05
C THR A 44 24.09 -11.74 -1.54
N ALA A 45 24.37 -12.95 -2.03
CA ALA A 45 23.33 -13.87 -2.49
C ALA A 45 22.30 -14.17 -1.37
N GLU A 46 22.77 -14.27 -0.13
CA GLU A 46 21.95 -14.48 1.06
C GLU A 46 21.04 -13.27 1.35
N GLN A 47 21.57 -12.04 1.23
CA GLN A 47 20.79 -10.82 1.41
C GLN A 47 19.72 -10.65 0.31
N LYS A 48 20.02 -11.03 -0.93
CA LYS A 48 19.03 -11.04 -2.03
C LYS A 48 17.91 -12.04 -1.76
N ALA A 49 18.24 -13.24 -1.30
CA ALA A 49 17.26 -14.26 -0.94
C ALA A 49 16.37 -13.81 0.24
N ALA A 50 16.96 -13.15 1.24
CA ALA A 50 16.23 -12.61 2.38
C ALA A 50 15.29 -11.45 2.00
N ALA A 51 15.67 -10.61 1.02
CA ALA A 51 14.89 -9.45 0.58
C ALA A 51 13.58 -9.82 -0.15
N ALA A 52 13.48 -11.03 -0.73
CA ALA A 52 12.32 -11.45 -1.49
C ALA A 52 11.05 -11.62 -0.63
N LYS A 53 11.17 -12.19 0.58
CA LYS A 53 10.01 -12.45 1.45
C LYS A 53 9.32 -11.16 1.93
N PRO A 54 10.02 -10.15 2.48
CA PRO A 54 9.40 -8.89 2.88
C PRO A 54 8.71 -8.18 1.70
N ALA A 55 9.35 -8.13 0.53
CA ALA A 55 8.76 -7.52 -0.66
C ALA A 55 7.48 -8.24 -1.10
N LEU A 56 7.44 -9.58 -1.04
CA LEU A 56 6.26 -10.37 -1.40
C LEU A 56 5.11 -10.14 -0.42
N TYR A 57 5.36 -10.16 0.89
CA TYR A 57 4.32 -9.95 1.88
C TYR A 57 3.76 -8.52 1.83
N ALA A 58 4.62 -7.51 1.67
CA ALA A 58 4.19 -6.13 1.49
C ALA A 58 3.35 -5.94 0.21
N SER A 59 3.74 -6.61 -0.89
CA SER A 59 2.96 -6.62 -2.14
C SER A 59 1.57 -7.23 -1.95
N ARG A 60 1.49 -8.38 -1.25
CA ARG A 60 0.21 -9.04 -0.95
C ARG A 60 -0.69 -8.17 -0.07
N PHE A 61 -0.11 -7.53 0.94
CA PHE A 61 -0.84 -6.60 1.79
C PHE A 61 -1.40 -5.44 0.98
N ASN A 62 -0.61 -4.83 0.10
CA ASN A 62 -1.06 -3.76 -0.78
C ASN A 62 -2.18 -4.21 -1.72
N THR A 63 -2.13 -5.43 -2.27
CA THR A 63 -3.23 -5.96 -3.08
C THR A 63 -4.52 -6.16 -2.28
N MET A 64 -4.44 -6.62 -1.02
CA MET A 64 -5.64 -6.72 -0.17
C MET A 64 -6.20 -5.33 0.18
N PHE A 65 -5.33 -4.36 0.44
CA PHE A 65 -5.74 -2.99 0.74
C PHE A 65 -6.29 -2.25 -0.48
N SER A 66 -5.84 -2.57 -1.70
CA SER A 66 -6.42 -1.98 -2.91
C SER A 66 -7.89 -2.39 -3.08
N ILE A 67 -8.25 -3.63 -2.74
CA ILE A 67 -9.64 -4.09 -2.74
C ILE A 67 -10.47 -3.29 -1.73
N GLY A 68 -9.99 -3.14 -0.50
CA GLY A 68 -10.71 -2.37 0.52
C GLY A 68 -10.82 -0.88 0.18
N MET A 69 -9.79 -0.30 -0.43
CA MET A 69 -9.82 1.08 -0.92
C MET A 69 -10.85 1.27 -2.06
N LEU A 70 -10.87 0.36 -3.03
CA LEU A 70 -11.87 0.36 -4.11
C LEU A 70 -13.29 0.20 -3.55
N TYR A 71 -13.48 -0.67 -2.54
CA TYR A 71 -14.75 -0.78 -1.85
C TYR A 71 -15.16 0.56 -1.21
N CYS A 72 -14.27 1.24 -0.50
CA CYS A 72 -14.54 2.55 0.09
C CYS A 72 -14.92 3.61 -0.97
N MET A 73 -14.29 3.58 -2.16
CA MET A 73 -14.63 4.47 -3.28
C MET A 73 -16.04 4.20 -3.81
N VAL A 74 -16.37 2.92 -4.07
CA VAL A 74 -17.69 2.52 -4.56
C VAL A 74 -18.77 2.81 -3.51
N ALA A 75 -18.47 2.56 -2.23
CA ALA A 75 -19.37 2.85 -1.13
C ALA A 75 -19.66 4.36 -1.01
N GLN A 76 -18.65 5.22 -1.17
CA GLN A 76 -18.86 6.68 -1.20
C GLN A 76 -19.71 7.11 -2.41
N GLN A 77 -19.47 6.54 -3.59
CA GLN A 77 -20.22 6.88 -4.81
C GLN A 77 -21.70 6.49 -4.72
N ASN A 78 -22.00 5.38 -4.05
CA ASN A 78 -23.37 4.86 -3.89
C ASN A 78 -23.99 5.18 -2.53
N ALA A 79 -23.28 5.90 -1.65
CA ALA A 79 -23.85 6.34 -0.40
C ALA A 79 -24.99 7.34 -0.69
N PRO A 80 -26.19 7.15 -0.10
CA PRO A 80 -27.21 8.18 -0.16
C PRO A 80 -26.64 9.42 0.53
N VAL A 81 -26.45 10.49 -0.25
CA VAL A 81 -26.07 11.83 0.23
C VAL A 81 -27.05 12.34 1.28
#